data_AF-A0A0B3VRB2-F1
#
_entry.id   AF-A0A0B3VRB2-F1
#
_cell.length_a   1.000
_cell.length_b   1.000
_cell.length_c   1.000
_cell.angle_alpha   90.00
_cell.angle_beta   90.00
_cell.angle_gamma   90.00
#
_symmetry.space_group_name_H-M   'P 1'
#
loop_
_entity.id
_entity.type
_entity.pdbx_description
1 polymer ?
#
loop_
_entity_poly.entity_id
_entity_poly.type
_entity_poly.pdbx_seq_one_letter_code
_entity_poly.pdbx_strand_id
1 'polypeptide(L)'
;MEAQKEYKRIVYLIATIAALGGLLFGLDQGFIGNAGDTLNKLYGLDAKVAGSFNAILATGSILGTICSGFFTKFFGRKNTLMIAGFAFLAGALVSSFLPPINILTFCRFLLGFGVGLASFATPLYLAETAPTKIRGSISTLFQLMITFGIFLISLTNIIIVMCLGHQKISLALMFSVIAFFAFLMFVGCFFLPKSPRWLLSKGKDQEAYKVLTRLRAAHEIDTEIAETKKVLKTDHGSVVESLAKKYFWKILLVGVIIQMFQQLVGINMMIYYAPHFLSNVGLNVLIAALAVYLVNFLSTFPAIKWVEKWGRKKLLTVGAVVMMSSLVVSAVCFYFIKHTQDPADFIKYVLLISCLVYIFGFACSWGPVAWIICSEIFPIKTREIGMTVTTVVNWTFAGFVIANSNVIMTKVAFGDVIIFLVYAAFCLAAIFFLKMFVPETKGVSLEKIEDNLISGKKLRDLGQ
;
A
#
# COMPACT_ATOMS: atom_id res chain seq x y z
N MET A 1 -26.22 10.76 -21.83
CA MET A 1 -25.67 9.42 -21.53
C MET A 1 -24.23 9.24 -22.02
N GLU A 2 -23.88 9.68 -23.24
CA GLU A 2 -22.50 9.58 -23.76
C GLU A 2 -21.48 10.43 -23.00
N ALA A 3 -21.76 11.72 -22.75
CA ALA A 3 -20.91 12.57 -21.92
C ALA A 3 -20.67 12.00 -20.50
N GLN A 4 -21.67 11.28 -19.97
CA GLN A 4 -21.59 10.63 -18.65
C GLN A 4 -20.72 9.36 -18.66
N LYS A 5 -20.63 8.68 -19.82
CA LYS A 5 -19.78 7.51 -20.06
C LYS A 5 -18.34 7.94 -20.37
N GLU A 6 -18.18 9.09 -21.00
CA GLU A 6 -16.90 9.68 -21.40
C GLU A 6 -16.07 10.17 -20.21
N TYR A 7 -16.64 10.97 -19.28
CA TYR A 7 -15.87 11.40 -18.10
C TYR A 7 -15.48 10.23 -17.20
N LYS A 8 -16.32 9.18 -17.10
CA LYS A 8 -15.97 7.97 -16.35
C LYS A 8 -14.72 7.29 -16.91
N ARG A 9 -14.62 7.16 -18.24
CA ARG A 9 -13.42 6.62 -18.90
C ARG A 9 -12.18 7.46 -18.58
N ILE A 10 -12.30 8.78 -18.64
CA ILE A 10 -11.21 9.71 -18.30
C ILE A 10 -10.77 9.53 -16.83
N VAL A 11 -11.71 9.44 -15.89
CA VAL A 11 -11.41 9.22 -14.46
C VAL A 11 -10.67 7.89 -14.26
N TYR A 12 -11.12 6.80 -14.88
CA TYR A 12 -10.43 5.50 -14.78
C TYR A 12 -9.05 5.51 -15.41
N LEU A 13 -8.86 6.20 -16.54
CA LEU A 13 -7.55 6.34 -17.17
C LEU A 13 -6.57 7.11 -16.26
N ILE A 14 -6.99 8.26 -15.75
CA ILE A 14 -6.22 9.09 -14.80
C ILE A 14 -5.88 8.28 -13.56
N ALA A 15 -6.85 7.56 -13.01
CA ALA A 15 -6.65 6.74 -11.84
C ALA A 15 -5.66 5.59 -12.09
N THR A 16 -5.74 4.94 -13.25
CA THR A 16 -4.83 3.85 -13.62
C THR A 16 -3.40 4.35 -13.73
N ILE A 17 -3.18 5.49 -14.39
CA ILE A 17 -1.85 6.11 -14.49
C ILE A 17 -1.31 6.49 -13.12
N ALA A 18 -2.13 7.12 -12.26
CA ALA A 18 -1.70 7.47 -10.90
C ALA A 18 -1.43 6.23 -10.03
N ALA A 19 -2.21 5.16 -10.23
CA ALA A 19 -2.05 3.89 -9.53
C ALA A 19 -0.79 3.12 -9.95
N LEU A 20 -0.12 3.48 -11.05
CA LEU A 20 1.21 2.93 -11.38
C LEU A 20 2.24 3.18 -10.27
N GLY A 21 2.06 4.19 -9.42
CA GLY A 21 2.88 4.34 -8.21
C GLY A 21 2.79 3.13 -7.27
N GLY A 22 1.62 2.49 -7.21
CA GLY A 22 1.43 1.21 -6.52
C GLY A 22 2.12 0.06 -7.23
N LEU A 23 2.12 0.05 -8.57
CA LEU A 23 2.81 -0.98 -9.37
C LEU A 23 4.31 -1.00 -9.07
N LEU A 24 4.95 0.17 -9.04
CA LEU A 24 6.39 0.26 -8.75
C LEU A 24 6.72 -0.20 -7.32
N PHE A 25 5.86 0.13 -6.35
CA PHE A 25 5.99 -0.41 -5.00
C PHE A 25 5.89 -1.95 -5.02
N GLY A 26 4.88 -2.51 -5.68
CA GLY A 26 4.70 -3.95 -5.78
C GLY A 26 5.85 -4.68 -6.47
N LEU A 27 6.33 -4.15 -7.60
CA LEU A 27 7.46 -4.72 -8.34
C LEU A 27 8.73 -4.77 -7.46
N ASP A 28 9.00 -3.71 -6.70
CA ASP A 28 10.15 -3.65 -5.80
C ASP A 28 10.01 -4.62 -4.62
N GLN A 29 8.81 -4.71 -4.03
CA GLN A 29 8.51 -5.63 -2.94
C GLN A 29 8.67 -7.09 -3.38
N GLY A 30 8.12 -7.45 -4.53
CA GLY A 30 8.25 -8.79 -5.10
C GLY A 30 9.67 -9.10 -5.57
N PHE A 31 10.44 -8.11 -6.03
CA PHE A 31 11.83 -8.29 -6.44
C PHE A 31 12.68 -8.90 -5.32
N ILE A 32 12.62 -8.37 -4.10
CA ILE A 32 13.43 -8.90 -2.98
C ILE A 32 13.05 -10.33 -2.63
N GLY A 33 11.75 -10.64 -2.61
CA GLY A 33 11.28 -12.00 -2.31
C GLY A 33 11.77 -13.04 -3.32
N ASN A 34 12.06 -12.63 -4.57
CA ASN A 34 12.45 -13.54 -5.65
C ASN A 34 13.96 -13.51 -5.96
N ALA A 35 14.60 -12.35 -5.84
CA ALA A 35 15.98 -12.11 -6.29
C ALA A 35 17.00 -12.01 -5.15
N GLY A 36 16.57 -11.96 -3.88
CA GLY A 36 17.45 -11.76 -2.73
C GLY A 36 18.59 -12.78 -2.64
N ASP A 37 18.28 -14.07 -2.77
CA ASP A 37 19.30 -15.13 -2.70
C ASP A 37 20.28 -15.07 -3.87
N THR A 38 19.78 -14.77 -5.06
CA THR A 38 20.61 -14.60 -6.26
C THR A 38 21.55 -13.40 -6.11
N LEU A 39 21.05 -12.30 -5.55
CA LEU A 39 21.83 -11.09 -5.29
C LEU A 39 22.92 -11.35 -4.23
N ASN A 40 22.60 -12.09 -3.16
CA ASN A 40 23.57 -12.48 -2.14
C ASN A 40 24.69 -13.34 -2.72
N LYS A 41 24.37 -14.33 -3.57
CA LYS A 41 25.36 -15.20 -4.22
C LYS A 41 26.24 -14.43 -5.21
N LEU A 42 25.65 -13.53 -5.99
CA LEU A 42 26.36 -12.76 -7.01
C LEU A 42 27.40 -11.81 -6.42
N TYR A 43 27.04 -11.12 -5.33
CA TYR A 43 27.90 -10.12 -4.70
C TYR A 43 28.67 -10.65 -3.48
N GLY A 44 28.51 -11.94 -3.13
CA GLY A 44 29.15 -12.54 -1.95
C GLY A 44 28.76 -11.85 -0.65
N LEU A 45 27.50 -11.46 -0.50
CA LEU A 45 27.03 -10.67 0.64
C LEU A 45 26.97 -11.55 1.90
N ASP A 46 27.62 -11.09 2.97
CA ASP A 46 27.37 -11.65 4.30
C ASP A 46 25.96 -11.28 4.79
N ALA A 47 25.50 -11.95 5.85
CA ALA A 47 24.16 -11.73 6.39
C ALA A 47 23.92 -10.28 6.86
N LYS A 48 24.97 -9.58 7.29
CA LYS A 48 24.89 -8.21 7.81
C LYS A 48 24.72 -7.20 6.67
N VAL A 49 25.48 -7.36 5.59
CA VAL A 49 25.41 -6.53 4.38
C VAL A 49 24.09 -6.79 3.65
N ALA A 50 23.67 -8.04 3.49
CA ALA A 50 22.37 -8.38 2.90
C ALA A 50 21.19 -7.78 3.70
N GLY A 51 21.25 -7.89 5.04
CA GLY A 51 20.26 -7.26 5.92
C GLY A 51 20.23 -5.73 5.79
N SER A 52 21.40 -5.10 5.73
CA SER A 52 21.53 -3.64 5.55
C SER A 52 21.03 -3.18 4.18
N PHE A 53 21.32 -3.93 3.12
CA PHE A 53 20.84 -3.69 1.77
C PHE A 53 19.31 -3.76 1.68
N ASN A 54 18.69 -4.72 2.37
CA ASN A 54 17.23 -4.82 2.42
C ASN A 54 16.61 -3.69 3.24
N ALA A 55 17.25 -3.29 4.35
CA ALA A 55 16.75 -2.25 5.24
C ALA A 55 16.85 -0.83 4.64
N ILE A 56 17.86 -0.55 3.80
CA ILE A 56 18.09 0.80 3.25
C ILE A 56 16.90 1.31 2.43
N LEU A 57 16.13 0.40 1.83
CA LEU A 57 14.93 0.76 1.08
C LEU A 57 13.87 1.37 1.99
N ALA A 58 13.60 0.73 3.14
CA ALA A 58 12.63 1.24 4.11
C ALA A 58 13.06 2.62 4.64
N THR A 59 14.36 2.82 4.88
CA THR A 59 14.93 4.12 5.24
C THR A 59 14.68 5.16 4.14
N GLY A 60 14.95 4.78 2.88
CA GLY A 60 14.62 5.61 1.71
C GLY A 60 13.14 5.96 1.65
N SER A 61 12.24 5.01 1.90
CA SER A 61 10.79 5.23 1.90
C SER A 61 10.30 6.12 3.02
N ILE A 62 10.89 6.03 4.21
CA ILE A 62 10.58 6.95 5.33
C ILE A 62 10.97 8.38 4.94
N LEU A 63 12.21 8.60 4.46
CA LEU A 63 12.65 9.92 4.02
C LEU A 63 11.82 10.44 2.83
N GLY A 64 11.55 9.58 1.85
CA GLY A 64 10.67 9.89 0.72
C GLY A 64 9.29 10.31 1.18
N THR A 65 8.69 9.63 2.16
CA THR A 65 7.37 9.98 2.70
C THR A 65 7.36 11.35 3.39
N ILE A 66 8.41 11.65 4.17
CA ILE A 66 8.57 12.95 4.85
C ILE A 66 8.70 14.07 3.81
N CYS A 67 9.55 13.88 2.79
CA CYS A 67 9.69 14.82 1.68
C CYS A 67 8.41 14.94 0.84
N SER A 68 7.61 13.86 0.74
CA SER A 68 6.37 13.84 -0.03
C SER A 68 5.37 14.87 0.48
N GLY A 69 5.19 14.97 1.80
CA GLY A 69 4.30 15.96 2.40
C GLY A 69 4.66 17.39 1.96
N PHE A 70 5.96 17.74 1.99
CA PHE A 70 6.46 19.01 1.49
C PHE A 70 6.21 19.16 -0.03
N PHE A 71 6.61 18.19 -0.85
CA PHE A 71 6.45 18.28 -2.30
C PHE A 71 4.98 18.37 -2.73
N THR A 72 4.07 17.63 -2.11
CA THR A 72 2.65 17.68 -2.48
C THR A 72 1.98 19.00 -2.10
N LYS A 73 2.49 19.67 -1.06
CA LYS A 73 2.00 20.99 -0.63
C LYS A 73 2.47 22.10 -1.58
N PHE A 74 3.74 22.05 -1.98
CA PHE A 74 4.36 23.12 -2.80
C PHE A 74 4.24 22.88 -4.31
N PHE A 75 4.58 21.68 -4.79
CA PHE A 75 4.58 21.35 -6.22
C PHE A 75 3.28 20.71 -6.69
N GLY A 76 2.46 20.22 -5.76
CA GLY A 76 1.20 19.54 -6.06
C GLY A 76 1.39 18.05 -6.33
N ARG A 77 0.30 17.29 -6.20
CA ARG A 77 0.28 15.82 -6.19
C ARG A 77 0.85 15.21 -7.48
N LYS A 78 0.44 15.76 -8.63
CA LYS A 78 0.94 15.35 -9.96
C LYS A 78 2.47 15.40 -10.04
N ASN A 79 3.06 16.53 -9.68
CA ASN A 79 4.49 16.74 -9.82
C ASN A 79 5.28 15.88 -8.84
N THR A 80 4.74 15.63 -7.64
CA THR A 80 5.33 14.67 -6.70
C THR A 80 5.37 13.26 -7.28
N LEU A 81 4.33 12.81 -7.97
CA LEU A 81 4.33 11.52 -8.68
C LEU A 81 5.35 11.49 -9.81
N MET A 82 5.55 12.58 -10.54
CA MET A 82 6.60 12.69 -11.57
C MET A 82 8.00 12.54 -10.96
N ILE A 83 8.27 13.22 -9.83
CA ILE A 83 9.55 13.11 -9.11
C ILE A 83 9.77 11.67 -8.64
N ALA A 84 8.72 11.03 -8.10
CA ALA A 84 8.78 9.63 -7.69
C ALA A 84 9.12 8.70 -8.87
N GLY A 85 8.42 8.84 -10.00
CA GLY A 85 8.67 8.06 -11.21
C GLY A 85 10.08 8.25 -11.77
N PHE A 86 10.60 9.47 -11.74
CA PHE A 86 11.99 9.75 -12.13
C PHE A 86 13.01 9.08 -11.21
N ALA A 87 12.84 9.20 -9.89
CA ALA A 87 13.71 8.54 -8.91
C ALA A 87 13.73 7.02 -9.11
N PHE A 88 12.56 6.42 -9.34
CA PHE A 88 12.45 5.00 -9.67
C PHE A 88 13.17 4.64 -10.97
N LEU A 89 12.95 5.40 -12.03
CA LEU A 89 13.55 5.15 -13.33
C LEU A 89 15.08 5.21 -13.25
N ALA A 90 15.62 6.27 -12.64
CA ALA A 90 17.06 6.43 -12.46
C ALA A 90 17.65 5.29 -11.60
N GLY A 91 17.02 4.97 -10.47
CA GLY A 91 17.46 3.90 -9.57
C GLY A 91 17.45 2.53 -10.26
N ALA A 92 16.37 2.18 -10.96
CA ALA A 92 16.21 0.89 -11.62
C ALA A 92 17.11 0.74 -12.84
N LEU A 93 17.25 1.81 -13.65
CA LEU A 93 18.09 1.78 -14.83
C LEU A 93 19.56 1.58 -14.45
N VAL A 94 20.08 2.32 -13.48
CA VAL A 94 21.45 2.12 -12.99
C VAL A 94 21.62 0.71 -12.38
N SER A 95 20.61 0.21 -11.65
CA SER A 95 20.64 -1.13 -11.07
C SER A 95 20.67 -2.26 -12.13
N SER A 96 20.07 -2.05 -13.31
CA SER A 96 20.07 -3.05 -14.39
C SER A 96 21.46 -3.35 -14.95
N PHE A 97 22.42 -2.42 -14.80
CA PHE A 97 23.82 -2.64 -15.17
C PHE A 97 24.61 -3.42 -14.12
N LEU A 98 23.99 -3.80 -13.00
CA LEU A 98 24.61 -4.53 -11.89
C LEU A 98 25.93 -3.89 -11.41
N PRO A 99 25.91 -2.59 -11.03
CA PRO A 99 27.10 -1.89 -10.59
C PRO A 99 27.64 -2.47 -9.26
N PRO A 100 28.83 -2.05 -8.80
CA PRO A 100 29.34 -2.41 -7.48
C PRO A 100 28.31 -2.18 -6.35
N ILE A 101 28.36 -3.01 -5.31
CA ILE A 101 27.32 -3.06 -4.25
C ILE A 101 27.05 -1.71 -3.59
N ASN A 102 28.06 -0.83 -3.46
CA ASN A 102 27.89 0.51 -2.89
C ASN A 102 26.95 1.38 -3.72
N ILE A 103 27.11 1.35 -5.06
CA ILE A 103 26.24 2.06 -5.99
C ILE A 103 24.87 1.40 -5.99
N LEU A 104 24.80 0.07 -6.02
CA LEU A 104 23.52 -0.64 -5.97
C LEU A 104 22.73 -0.35 -4.68
N THR A 105 23.42 -0.21 -3.55
CA THR A 105 22.82 0.18 -2.25
C THR A 105 22.27 1.61 -2.32
N PHE A 106 22.98 2.54 -2.95
CA PHE A 106 22.46 3.89 -3.19
C PHE A 106 21.26 3.88 -4.15
N CYS A 107 21.30 3.10 -5.23
CA CYS A 107 20.15 2.90 -6.11
C CYS A 107 18.94 2.34 -5.34
N ARG A 108 19.18 1.42 -4.40
CA ARG A 108 18.14 0.84 -3.53
C ARG A 108 17.52 1.88 -2.61
N PHE A 109 18.34 2.77 -2.04
CA PHE A 109 17.86 3.94 -1.31
C PHE A 109 16.99 4.85 -2.20
N LEU A 110 17.42 5.13 -3.43
CA LEU A 110 16.70 5.99 -4.38
C LEU A 110 15.36 5.38 -4.82
N LEU A 111 15.32 4.06 -5.06
CA LEU A 111 14.08 3.30 -5.28
C LEU A 111 13.16 3.45 -4.07
N GLY A 112 13.67 3.23 -2.86
CA GLY A 112 12.93 3.43 -1.62
C GLY A 112 12.37 4.84 -1.47
N PHE A 113 13.16 5.87 -1.78
CA PHE A 113 12.72 7.26 -1.79
C PHE A 113 11.56 7.49 -2.76
N GLY A 114 11.62 6.94 -3.97
CA GLY A 114 10.52 6.94 -4.94
C GLY A 114 9.27 6.24 -4.39
N VAL A 115 9.41 5.06 -3.79
CA VAL A 115 8.30 4.31 -3.15
C VAL A 115 7.64 5.17 -2.07
N GLY A 116 8.42 5.84 -1.21
CA GLY A 116 7.92 6.71 -0.15
C GLY A 116 7.11 7.89 -0.69
N LEU A 117 7.64 8.55 -1.74
CA LEU A 117 6.92 9.62 -2.43
C LEU A 117 5.57 9.14 -3.00
N ALA A 118 5.59 8.02 -3.73
CA ALA A 118 4.40 7.48 -4.40
C ALA A 118 3.35 6.93 -3.42
N SER A 119 3.76 6.21 -2.38
CA SER A 119 2.85 5.63 -1.37
C SER A 119 2.08 6.68 -0.58
N PHE A 120 2.64 7.89 -0.46
CA PHE A 120 1.91 9.06 0.04
C PHE A 120 1.05 9.73 -1.04
N ALA A 121 1.65 10.05 -2.19
CA ALA A 121 1.02 10.94 -3.17
C ALA A 121 -0.10 10.26 -3.97
N THR A 122 0.00 8.96 -4.25
CA THR A 122 -0.97 8.23 -5.06
C THR A 122 -2.33 8.11 -4.36
N PRO A 123 -2.44 7.58 -3.11
CA PRO A 123 -3.74 7.50 -2.43
C PRO A 123 -4.42 8.86 -2.27
N LEU A 124 -3.62 9.90 -1.99
CA LEU A 124 -4.10 11.27 -1.87
C LEU A 124 -4.64 11.80 -3.22
N TYR A 125 -3.88 11.61 -4.30
CA TYR A 125 -4.29 12.03 -5.63
C TYR A 125 -5.57 11.31 -6.10
N LEU A 126 -5.66 10.00 -5.86
CA LEU A 126 -6.84 9.21 -6.20
C LEU A 126 -8.08 9.67 -5.42
N ALA A 127 -7.94 9.91 -4.10
CA ALA A 127 -9.03 10.40 -3.28
C ALA A 127 -9.50 11.82 -3.68
N GLU A 128 -8.57 12.65 -4.17
CA GLU A 128 -8.87 14.02 -4.60
C GLU A 128 -9.47 14.13 -6.01
N THR A 129 -9.16 13.20 -6.88
CA THR A 129 -9.63 13.20 -8.28
C THR A 129 -10.87 12.34 -8.48
N ALA A 130 -11.14 11.35 -7.61
CA ALA A 130 -12.29 10.47 -7.75
C ALA A 130 -13.61 11.13 -7.33
N PRO A 131 -14.72 10.84 -8.05
CA PRO A 131 -16.06 11.20 -7.61
C PRO A 131 -16.43 10.51 -6.29
N THR A 132 -17.17 11.20 -5.42
CA THR A 132 -17.54 10.72 -4.07
C THR A 132 -18.16 9.31 -4.06
N LYS A 133 -18.99 8.99 -5.06
CA LYS A 133 -19.72 7.70 -5.17
C LYS A 133 -18.82 6.48 -5.47
N ILE A 134 -17.64 6.69 -6.06
CA ILE A 134 -16.72 5.61 -6.47
C ILE A 134 -15.30 5.82 -5.91
N ARG A 135 -15.14 6.74 -4.96
CA ARG A 135 -13.84 7.16 -4.43
C ARG A 135 -13.03 6.01 -3.85
N GLY A 136 -13.70 5.10 -3.14
CA GLY A 136 -13.08 3.90 -2.58
C GLY A 136 -12.67 2.91 -3.67
N SER A 137 -13.52 2.69 -4.69
CA SER A 137 -13.16 1.82 -5.83
C SER A 137 -11.94 2.34 -6.58
N ILE A 138 -11.88 3.65 -6.85
CA ILE A 138 -10.74 4.29 -7.51
C ILE A 138 -9.49 4.22 -6.64
N SER A 139 -9.61 4.48 -5.35
CA SER A 139 -8.48 4.39 -4.41
C SER A 139 -7.96 2.95 -4.24
N THR A 140 -8.82 1.94 -4.40
CA THR A 140 -8.45 0.52 -4.37
C THR A 140 -7.52 0.14 -5.53
N LEU A 141 -7.54 0.89 -6.65
CA LEU A 141 -6.65 0.64 -7.79
C LEU A 141 -5.17 0.75 -7.40
N PHE A 142 -4.84 1.58 -6.41
CA PHE A 142 -3.48 1.64 -5.86
C PHE A 142 -3.04 0.28 -5.32
N GLN A 143 -3.86 -0.35 -4.47
CA GLN A 143 -3.54 -1.67 -3.92
C GLN A 143 -3.57 -2.76 -5.00
N LEU A 144 -4.52 -2.72 -5.94
CA LEU A 144 -4.55 -3.64 -7.06
C LEU A 144 -3.21 -3.61 -7.81
N MET A 145 -2.69 -2.42 -8.11
CA MET A 145 -1.41 -2.27 -8.79
C MET A 145 -0.22 -2.76 -7.95
N ILE A 146 -0.23 -2.57 -6.63
CA ILE A 146 0.79 -3.19 -5.74
C ILE A 146 0.78 -4.71 -5.92
N THR A 147 -0.38 -5.35 -5.76
CA THR A 147 -0.47 -6.82 -5.87
C THR A 147 -0.16 -7.33 -7.27
N PHE A 148 -0.53 -6.57 -8.31
CA PHE A 148 -0.16 -6.87 -9.69
C PHE A 148 1.35 -6.78 -9.90
N GLY A 149 2.03 -5.79 -9.31
CA GLY A 149 3.48 -5.66 -9.38
C GLY A 149 4.21 -6.83 -8.74
N ILE A 150 3.78 -7.25 -7.54
CA ILE A 150 4.35 -8.43 -6.85
C ILE A 150 4.20 -9.68 -7.72
N PHE A 151 3.01 -9.90 -8.28
CA PHE A 151 2.75 -11.02 -9.18
C PHE A 151 3.58 -10.94 -10.46
N LEU A 152 3.61 -9.77 -11.11
CA LEU A 152 4.28 -9.56 -12.39
C LEU A 152 5.78 -9.81 -12.30
N ILE A 153 6.46 -9.27 -11.29
CA ILE A 153 7.90 -9.47 -11.14
C ILE A 153 8.24 -10.93 -10.84
N SER A 154 7.40 -11.64 -10.08
CA SER A 154 7.59 -13.06 -9.81
C SER A 154 7.36 -13.91 -11.06
N LEU A 155 6.31 -13.62 -11.85
CA LEU A 155 6.06 -14.27 -13.13
C LEU A 155 7.23 -14.06 -14.11
N THR A 156 7.70 -12.82 -14.23
CA THR A 156 8.85 -12.50 -15.10
C THR A 156 10.11 -13.23 -14.63
N ASN A 157 10.36 -13.31 -13.32
CA ASN A 157 11.48 -14.08 -12.78
C ASN A 157 11.42 -15.56 -13.19
N ILE A 158 10.25 -16.21 -13.05
CA ILE A 158 10.06 -17.62 -13.43
C ILE A 158 10.35 -17.82 -14.92
N ILE A 159 9.77 -16.98 -15.79
CA ILE A 159 9.97 -17.05 -17.25
C ILE A 159 11.45 -16.90 -17.59
N ILE A 160 12.14 -15.93 -16.99
CA ILE A 160 13.55 -15.69 -17.27
C ILE A 160 14.41 -16.88 -16.81
N VAL A 161 14.17 -17.42 -15.62
CA VAL A 161 14.91 -18.59 -15.11
C VAL A 161 14.72 -19.80 -16.03
N MET A 162 13.48 -20.04 -16.49
CA MET A 162 13.17 -21.16 -17.39
C MET A 162 13.78 -21.00 -18.79
N CYS A 163 13.81 -19.78 -19.35
CA CYS A 163 14.28 -19.55 -20.72
C CYS A 163 15.80 -19.31 -20.83
N LEU A 164 16.41 -18.64 -19.84
CA LEU A 164 17.78 -18.12 -19.98
C LEU A 164 18.80 -18.79 -19.05
N GLY A 165 18.38 -19.46 -17.96
CA GLY A 165 19.26 -20.23 -17.05
C GLY A 165 20.37 -19.44 -16.31
N HIS A 166 20.64 -18.18 -16.68
CA HIS A 166 21.74 -17.38 -16.14
C HIS A 166 21.28 -16.37 -15.09
N GLN A 167 21.71 -16.58 -13.84
CA GLN A 167 21.37 -15.75 -12.68
C GLN A 167 21.67 -14.25 -12.85
N LYS A 168 22.81 -13.90 -13.46
CA LYS A 168 23.20 -12.49 -13.72
C LYS A 168 22.23 -11.81 -14.69
N ILE A 169 21.90 -12.47 -15.80
CA ILE A 169 21.00 -11.94 -16.83
C ILE A 169 19.59 -11.79 -16.24
N SER A 170 19.16 -12.76 -15.43
CA SER A 170 17.88 -12.70 -14.71
C SER A 170 17.77 -11.45 -13.84
N LEU A 171 18.77 -11.18 -13.01
CA LEU A 171 18.77 -10.04 -12.11
C LEU A 171 18.75 -8.70 -12.87
N ALA A 172 19.54 -8.58 -13.93
CA ALA A 172 19.56 -7.39 -14.79
C ALA A 172 18.19 -7.15 -15.45
N LEU A 173 17.58 -8.20 -16.02
CA LEU A 173 16.26 -8.12 -16.65
C LEU A 173 15.14 -7.78 -15.66
N MET A 174 15.20 -8.28 -14.43
CA MET A 174 14.24 -7.90 -13.39
C MET A 174 14.31 -6.40 -13.08
N PHE A 175 15.51 -5.80 -12.97
CA PHE A 175 15.66 -4.36 -12.84
C PHE A 175 15.17 -3.60 -14.09
N SER A 176 15.40 -4.13 -15.29
CA SER A 176 14.89 -3.55 -16.54
C SER A 176 13.36 -3.52 -16.60
N VAL A 177 12.68 -4.53 -16.06
CA VAL A 177 11.20 -4.53 -15.93
C VAL A 177 10.74 -3.40 -15.02
N ILE A 178 11.41 -3.20 -13.87
CA ILE A 178 11.12 -2.09 -12.97
C ILE A 178 11.33 -0.75 -13.69
N ALA A 179 12.45 -0.60 -14.41
CA ALA A 179 12.77 0.61 -15.17
C ALA A 179 11.71 0.90 -16.25
N PHE A 180 11.24 -0.13 -16.96
CA PHE A 180 10.18 0.01 -17.98
C PHE A 180 8.88 0.57 -17.39
N PHE A 181 8.39 -0.01 -16.28
CA PHE A 181 7.18 0.51 -15.65
C PHE A 181 7.39 1.88 -15.00
N ALA A 182 8.59 2.16 -14.50
CA ALA A 182 8.94 3.48 -13.97
C ALA A 182 8.90 4.55 -15.08
N PHE A 183 9.40 4.21 -16.27
CA PHE A 183 9.28 5.05 -17.45
C PHE A 183 7.82 5.29 -17.85
N LEU A 184 6.99 4.25 -17.87
CA LEU A 184 5.55 4.38 -18.15
C LEU A 184 4.85 5.30 -17.15
N MET A 185 5.15 5.16 -15.85
CA MET A 185 4.62 6.07 -14.83
C MET A 185 5.11 7.51 -15.04
N PHE A 186 6.41 7.70 -15.25
CA PHE A 186 7.01 9.03 -15.44
C PHE A 186 6.39 9.77 -16.62
N VAL A 187 6.32 9.12 -17.79
CA VAL A 187 5.70 9.67 -19.00
C VAL A 187 4.19 9.84 -18.81
N GLY A 188 3.52 8.85 -18.23
CA GLY A 188 2.09 8.90 -17.95
C GLY A 188 1.70 10.09 -17.07
N CYS A 189 2.54 10.44 -16.10
CA CYS A 189 2.28 11.56 -15.21
C CYS A 189 2.20 12.91 -15.95
N PHE A 190 2.79 13.10 -17.13
CA PHE A 190 2.62 14.35 -17.89
C PHE A 190 1.17 14.60 -18.31
N PHE A 191 0.41 13.53 -18.56
CA PHE A 191 -1.00 13.58 -18.99
C PHE A 191 -2.00 13.74 -17.82
N LEU A 192 -1.55 13.55 -16.58
CA LEU A 192 -2.39 13.71 -15.40
C LEU A 192 -2.80 15.19 -15.21
N PRO A 193 -4.08 15.49 -14.88
CA PRO A 193 -4.45 16.82 -14.42
C PRO A 193 -3.92 17.08 -13.01
N LYS A 194 -3.82 18.36 -12.64
CA LYS A 194 -3.53 18.75 -11.25
C LYS A 194 -4.76 18.45 -10.37
N SER A 195 -4.53 18.21 -9.08
CA SER A 195 -5.64 18.03 -8.13
C SER A 195 -6.51 19.29 -8.05
N PRO A 196 -7.84 19.19 -8.24
CA PRO A 196 -8.75 20.32 -8.09
C PRO A 196 -8.69 20.97 -6.71
N ARG A 197 -8.63 20.15 -5.65
CA ARG A 197 -8.56 20.65 -4.27
C ARG A 197 -7.26 21.39 -4.01
N TRP A 198 -6.14 20.89 -4.54
CA TRP A 198 -4.87 21.60 -4.44
C TRP A 198 -4.90 22.94 -5.19
N LEU A 199 -5.50 22.99 -6.39
CA LEU A 199 -5.67 24.24 -7.14
C LEU A 199 -6.50 25.27 -6.36
N LEU A 200 -7.62 24.86 -5.77
CA LEU A 200 -8.45 25.72 -4.91
C LEU A 200 -7.68 26.22 -3.69
N SER A 201 -6.87 25.37 -3.05
CA SER A 201 -6.02 25.78 -1.92
C SER A 201 -4.95 26.82 -2.28
N LYS A 202 -4.61 26.93 -3.58
CA LYS A 202 -3.67 27.94 -4.12
C LYS A 202 -4.37 29.15 -4.72
N GLY A 203 -5.70 29.28 -4.57
CA GLY A 203 -6.49 30.37 -5.15
C GLY A 203 -6.67 30.29 -6.68
N LYS A 204 -6.38 29.14 -7.29
CA LYS A 204 -6.45 28.94 -8.75
C LYS A 204 -7.82 28.41 -9.19
N ASP A 205 -8.86 29.19 -8.91
CA ASP A 205 -10.26 28.76 -9.06
C ASP A 205 -10.64 28.40 -10.50
N GLN A 206 -10.19 29.20 -11.48
CA GLN A 206 -10.48 28.94 -12.90
C GLN A 206 -9.82 27.66 -13.41
N GLU A 207 -8.58 27.38 -13.00
CA GLU A 207 -7.90 26.12 -13.33
C GLU A 207 -8.63 24.94 -12.65
N ALA A 208 -9.05 25.09 -11.39
CA ALA A 208 -9.78 24.05 -10.67
C ALA A 208 -11.12 23.71 -11.36
N TYR A 209 -11.88 24.72 -11.78
CA TYR A 209 -13.13 24.54 -12.52
C TYR A 209 -12.92 23.76 -13.83
N LYS A 210 -11.90 24.14 -14.62
CA LYS A 210 -11.54 23.44 -15.87
C LYS A 210 -11.14 21.98 -15.66
N VAL A 211 -10.56 21.63 -14.53
CA VAL A 211 -10.25 20.23 -14.20
C VAL A 211 -11.51 19.50 -13.75
N LEU A 212 -12.34 20.10 -12.90
CA LEU A 212 -13.57 19.49 -12.39
C LEU A 212 -14.56 19.18 -13.51
N THR A 213 -14.67 20.01 -14.55
CA THR A 213 -15.52 19.72 -15.72
C THR A 213 -15.14 18.44 -16.46
N ARG A 214 -13.88 17.98 -16.32
CA ARG A 214 -13.42 16.69 -16.89
C ARG A 214 -13.60 15.51 -15.93
N LEU A 215 -13.79 15.76 -14.64
CA LEU A 215 -13.78 14.74 -13.58
C LEU A 215 -15.13 14.53 -12.89
N ARG A 216 -16.08 15.44 -13.07
CA ARG A 216 -17.38 15.46 -12.37
C ARG A 216 -18.53 15.65 -13.36
N ALA A 217 -19.73 15.28 -12.91
CA ALA A 217 -20.94 15.67 -13.59
C ALA A 217 -21.20 17.18 -13.36
N ALA A 218 -21.75 17.87 -14.37
CA ALA A 218 -21.92 19.33 -14.35
C ALA A 218 -22.61 19.87 -13.07
N HIS A 219 -23.63 19.19 -12.58
CA HIS A 219 -24.40 19.59 -11.39
C HIS A 219 -23.64 19.42 -10.06
N GLU A 220 -22.53 18.66 -10.02
CA GLU A 220 -21.76 18.43 -8.79
C GLU A 220 -20.62 19.46 -8.62
N ILE A 221 -20.24 20.17 -9.70
CA ILE A 221 -19.04 21.01 -9.74
C ILE A 221 -19.17 22.23 -8.83
N ASP A 222 -20.24 23.01 -8.99
CA ASP A 222 -20.43 24.26 -8.23
C ASP A 222 -20.59 23.97 -6.74
N THR A 223 -21.28 22.88 -6.40
CA THR A 223 -21.43 22.40 -5.02
C THR A 223 -20.07 22.03 -4.42
N GLU A 224 -19.25 21.23 -5.11
CA GLU A 224 -17.92 20.82 -4.61
C GLU A 224 -16.97 22.02 -4.44
N ILE A 225 -17.01 22.99 -5.36
CA ILE A 225 -16.22 24.22 -5.24
C ILE A 225 -16.70 25.06 -4.04
N ALA A 226 -18.01 25.23 -3.87
CA ALA A 226 -18.57 25.99 -2.75
C ALA A 226 -18.23 25.36 -1.40
N GLU A 227 -18.39 24.04 -1.27
CA GLU A 227 -18.02 23.28 -0.06
C GLU A 227 -16.52 23.41 0.25
N THR A 228 -15.66 23.19 -0.76
CA THR A 228 -14.20 23.29 -0.57
C THR A 228 -13.79 24.71 -0.18
N LYS A 229 -14.35 25.74 -0.82
CA LYS A 229 -14.08 27.14 -0.47
C LYS A 229 -14.58 27.50 0.92
N LYS A 230 -15.73 26.97 1.34
CA LYS A 230 -16.26 27.16 2.69
C LYS A 230 -15.27 26.62 3.71
N VAL A 231 -14.75 25.40 3.54
CA VAL A 231 -13.74 24.81 4.43
C VAL A 231 -12.46 25.66 4.46
N LEU A 232 -11.96 26.08 3.29
CA LEU A 232 -10.76 26.92 3.18
C LEU A 232 -10.92 28.32 3.80
N LYS A 233 -12.13 28.89 3.78
CA LYS A 233 -12.44 30.21 4.37
C LYS A 233 -12.72 30.15 5.86
N THR A 234 -13.49 29.15 6.32
CA THR A 234 -13.91 29.03 7.73
C THR A 234 -12.71 28.73 8.62
N ASP A 235 -11.70 28.09 8.06
CA ASP A 235 -10.45 27.80 8.72
C ASP A 235 -9.46 28.95 8.42
N HIS A 236 -9.53 30.07 9.17
CA HIS A 236 -8.57 31.18 9.08
C HIS A 236 -7.28 30.94 9.88
N GLY A 237 -7.21 29.87 10.67
CA GLY A 237 -6.06 29.59 11.53
C GLY A 237 -4.85 29.05 10.77
N SER A 238 -3.65 29.31 11.28
CA SER A 238 -2.43 28.71 10.73
C SER A 238 -2.46 27.17 10.82
N VAL A 239 -1.62 26.48 10.04
CA VAL A 239 -1.43 25.02 10.19
C VAL A 239 -1.03 24.69 11.63
N VAL A 240 -0.24 25.56 12.27
CA VAL A 240 0.20 25.43 13.66
C VAL A 240 -0.99 25.45 14.62
N GLU A 241 -1.95 26.37 14.44
CA GLU A 241 -3.17 26.39 15.24
C GLU A 241 -4.01 25.13 15.04
N SER A 242 -4.11 24.63 13.81
CA SER A 242 -4.84 23.38 13.53
C SER A 242 -4.20 22.16 14.20
N LEU A 243 -2.86 22.14 14.28
CA LEU A 243 -2.11 21.10 15.01
C LEU A 243 -2.26 21.23 16.53
N ALA A 244 -2.50 22.43 17.05
CA ALA A 244 -2.76 22.63 18.47
C ALA A 244 -4.15 22.10 18.90
N LYS A 245 -5.08 21.89 17.96
CA LYS A 245 -6.44 21.43 18.28
C LYS A 245 -6.46 19.94 18.62
N LYS A 246 -7.11 19.61 19.74
CA LYS A 246 -7.23 18.23 20.27
C LYS A 246 -7.88 17.24 19.29
N TYR A 247 -8.78 17.68 18.41
CA TYR A 247 -9.42 16.79 17.44
C TYR A 247 -8.42 16.22 16.42
N PHE A 248 -7.37 16.97 16.06
CA PHE A 248 -6.37 16.54 15.09
C PHE A 248 -5.60 15.33 15.62
N TRP A 249 -5.13 15.40 16.87
CA TRP A 249 -4.41 14.29 17.50
C TRP A 249 -5.27 13.04 17.68
N LYS A 250 -6.57 13.22 17.95
CA LYS A 250 -7.52 12.10 18.03
C LYS A 250 -7.67 11.39 16.69
N ILE A 251 -7.85 12.12 15.59
CA ILE A 251 -8.00 11.50 14.26
C ILE A 251 -6.66 10.96 13.73
N LEU A 252 -5.55 11.62 14.07
CA LEU A 252 -4.20 11.15 13.77
C LEU A 252 -3.93 9.80 14.43
N LEU A 253 -4.27 9.65 15.72
CA LEU A 253 -4.13 8.39 16.43
C LEU A 253 -4.93 7.27 15.75
N VAL A 254 -6.13 7.57 15.23
CA VAL A 254 -6.92 6.60 14.48
C VAL A 254 -6.19 6.15 13.22
N GLY A 255 -5.71 7.09 12.39
CA GLY A 255 -4.96 6.75 11.18
C GLY A 255 -3.66 5.99 11.47
N VAL A 256 -2.94 6.36 12.53
CA VAL A 256 -1.68 5.72 12.96
C VAL A 256 -1.92 4.27 13.35
N ILE A 257 -2.94 4.02 14.18
CA ILE A 257 -3.27 2.68 14.64
C ILE A 257 -3.76 1.80 13.48
N ILE A 258 -4.53 2.35 12.52
CA ILE A 258 -4.96 1.61 11.33
C ILE A 258 -3.76 1.14 10.50
N GLN A 259 -2.80 2.04 10.22
CA GLN A 259 -1.62 1.70 9.43
C GLN A 259 -0.66 0.76 10.18
N MET A 260 -0.55 0.93 11.50
CA MET A 260 0.19 0.01 12.36
C MET A 260 -0.42 -1.40 12.30
N PHE A 261 -1.74 -1.53 12.45
CA PHE A 261 -2.41 -2.83 12.34
C PHE A 261 -2.30 -3.43 10.94
N GLN A 262 -2.36 -2.62 9.86
CA GLN A 262 -2.17 -3.14 8.50
C GLN A 262 -0.86 -3.94 8.36
N GLN A 263 0.20 -3.55 9.08
CA GLN A 263 1.46 -4.27 9.08
C GLN A 263 1.50 -5.38 10.13
N LEU A 264 1.05 -5.10 11.36
CA LEU A 264 1.07 -6.04 12.49
C LEU A 264 0.11 -7.24 12.33
N VAL A 265 -0.78 -7.25 11.35
CA VAL A 265 -1.51 -8.48 10.97
C VAL A 265 -0.65 -9.47 10.19
N GLY A 266 0.60 -9.13 9.86
CA GLY A 266 1.62 -10.08 9.39
C GLY A 266 1.76 -10.24 7.88
N ILE A 267 1.24 -9.31 7.07
CA ILE A 267 1.20 -9.51 5.61
C ILE A 267 2.60 -9.59 4.98
N ASN A 268 3.56 -8.78 5.44
CA ASN A 268 4.91 -8.84 4.87
C ASN A 268 5.60 -10.18 5.20
N MET A 269 5.36 -10.76 6.38
CA MET A 269 5.86 -12.12 6.64
C MET A 269 5.35 -13.10 5.57
N MET A 270 4.06 -13.04 5.25
CA MET A 270 3.46 -13.92 4.25
C MET A 270 4.02 -13.68 2.84
N ILE A 271 4.14 -12.43 2.40
CA ILE A 271 4.64 -12.10 1.06
C ILE A 271 6.12 -12.48 0.87
N TYR A 272 6.95 -12.28 1.90
CA TYR A 272 8.39 -12.51 1.81
C TYR A 272 8.83 -13.93 2.19
N TYR A 273 8.15 -14.59 3.13
CA TYR A 273 8.62 -15.84 3.72
C TYR A 273 7.72 -17.04 3.44
N ALA A 274 6.46 -16.87 3.02
CA ALA A 274 5.58 -18.00 2.72
C ALA A 274 6.16 -18.99 1.70
N PRO A 275 6.76 -18.55 0.58
CA PRO A 275 7.37 -19.49 -0.36
C PRO A 275 8.42 -20.40 0.29
N HIS A 276 9.23 -19.85 1.19
CA HIS A 276 10.32 -20.56 1.84
C HIS A 276 9.80 -21.58 2.86
N PHE A 277 8.91 -21.18 3.77
CA PHE A 277 8.40 -22.13 4.76
C PHE A 277 7.43 -23.16 4.17
N LEU A 278 6.69 -22.83 3.09
CA LEU A 278 5.86 -23.80 2.37
C LEU A 278 6.73 -24.80 1.59
N SER A 279 7.90 -24.39 1.11
CA SER A 279 8.89 -25.29 0.52
C SER A 279 9.42 -26.32 1.52
N ASN A 280 9.71 -25.89 2.75
CA ASN A 280 10.21 -26.79 3.79
C ASN A 280 9.21 -27.90 4.15
N VAL A 281 7.94 -27.70 3.79
CA VAL A 281 6.86 -28.66 3.99
C VAL A 281 6.73 -29.65 2.81
N GLY A 282 7.53 -29.49 1.74
CA GLY A 282 7.59 -30.41 0.60
C GLY A 282 6.87 -29.93 -0.66
N LEU A 283 6.41 -28.67 -0.69
CA LEU A 283 5.81 -28.05 -1.87
C LEU A 283 6.91 -27.44 -2.76
N ASN A 284 6.71 -27.44 -4.09
CA ASN A 284 7.63 -26.77 -5.00
C ASN A 284 7.62 -25.24 -4.74
N VAL A 285 8.79 -24.67 -4.42
CA VAL A 285 8.97 -23.25 -4.02
C VAL A 285 8.40 -22.28 -5.06
N LEU A 286 8.67 -22.54 -6.33
CA LEU A 286 8.27 -21.66 -7.43
C LEU A 286 6.75 -21.67 -7.62
N ILE A 287 6.13 -22.85 -7.52
CA ILE A 287 4.68 -23.00 -7.62
C ILE A 287 3.99 -22.39 -6.40
N ALA A 288 4.55 -22.58 -5.19
CA ALA A 288 4.02 -21.99 -3.96
C ALA A 288 4.09 -20.46 -3.97
N ALA A 289 5.23 -19.89 -4.42
CA ALA A 289 5.39 -18.44 -4.60
C ALA A 289 4.37 -17.89 -5.60
N LEU A 290 4.27 -18.51 -6.77
CA LEU A 290 3.34 -18.07 -7.81
C LEU A 290 1.88 -18.14 -7.32
N ALA A 291 1.50 -19.20 -6.61
CA ALA A 291 0.17 -19.36 -6.03
C ALA A 291 -0.14 -18.25 -5.01
N VAL A 292 0.78 -17.96 -4.09
CA VAL A 292 0.67 -16.90 -3.08
C VAL A 292 0.45 -15.54 -3.76
N TYR A 293 1.29 -15.19 -4.73
CA TYR A 293 1.21 -13.89 -5.40
C TYR A 293 0.01 -13.77 -6.35
N LEU A 294 -0.35 -14.85 -7.05
CA LEU A 294 -1.53 -14.88 -7.91
C LEU A 294 -2.81 -14.75 -7.09
N VAL A 295 -2.94 -15.49 -5.98
CA VAL A 295 -4.08 -15.35 -5.08
C VAL A 295 -4.12 -13.96 -4.49
N ASN A 296 -2.99 -13.38 -4.08
CA ASN A 296 -2.94 -12.00 -3.60
C ASN A 296 -3.48 -11.01 -4.64
N PHE A 297 -3.02 -11.11 -5.89
CA PHE A 297 -3.51 -10.28 -6.99
C PHE A 297 -5.01 -10.47 -7.26
N LEU A 298 -5.46 -11.69 -7.49
CA LEU A 298 -6.86 -11.98 -7.81
C LEU A 298 -7.82 -11.59 -6.67
N SER A 299 -7.38 -11.72 -5.43
CA SER A 299 -8.17 -11.40 -4.24
C SER A 299 -8.40 -9.89 -4.04
N THR A 300 -7.66 -9.03 -4.74
CA THR A 300 -7.92 -7.57 -4.69
C THR A 300 -9.08 -7.12 -5.57
N PHE A 301 -9.44 -7.86 -6.63
CA PHE A 301 -10.57 -7.50 -7.50
C PHE A 301 -11.91 -7.38 -6.75
N PRO A 302 -12.29 -8.33 -5.87
CA PRO A 302 -13.49 -8.19 -5.04
C PRO A 302 -13.53 -6.89 -4.23
N ALA A 303 -12.38 -6.41 -3.73
CA ALA A 303 -12.31 -5.21 -2.91
C ALA A 303 -12.83 -3.97 -3.63
N ILE A 304 -12.58 -3.86 -4.95
CA ILE A 304 -13.00 -2.72 -5.78
C ILE A 304 -14.52 -2.52 -5.69
N LYS A 305 -15.29 -3.62 -5.67
CA LYS A 305 -16.76 -3.59 -5.55
C LYS A 305 -17.21 -3.55 -4.09
N TRP A 306 -16.55 -4.31 -3.21
CA TRP A 306 -16.98 -4.45 -1.82
C TRP A 306 -16.74 -3.21 -0.97
N VAL A 307 -15.73 -2.40 -1.27
CA VAL A 307 -15.47 -1.16 -0.53
C VAL A 307 -16.64 -0.16 -0.63
N GLU A 308 -17.31 -0.13 -1.78
CA GLU A 308 -18.52 0.68 -1.98
C GLU A 308 -19.79 -0.07 -1.60
N LYS A 309 -19.86 -1.40 -1.75
CA LYS A 309 -21.07 -2.16 -1.39
C LYS A 309 -21.22 -2.27 0.13
N TRP A 310 -20.19 -2.70 0.84
CA TRP A 310 -20.23 -3.04 2.27
C TRP A 310 -19.75 -1.92 3.19
N GLY A 311 -19.01 -0.94 2.66
CA GLY A 311 -18.36 0.09 3.47
C GLY A 311 -17.00 -0.36 4.00
N ARG A 312 -16.25 0.60 4.52
CA ARG A 312 -14.84 0.43 4.92
C ARG A 312 -14.75 -0.31 6.26
N LYS A 313 -15.55 0.09 7.25
CA LYS A 313 -15.49 -0.47 8.61
C LYS A 313 -15.87 -1.94 8.65
N LYS A 314 -16.95 -2.30 7.95
CA LYS A 314 -17.43 -3.69 7.85
C LYS A 314 -16.40 -4.57 7.15
N LEU A 315 -15.81 -4.09 6.06
CA LEU A 315 -14.87 -4.86 5.26
C LEU A 315 -13.57 -5.14 6.04
N LEU A 316 -13.01 -4.16 6.75
CA LEU A 316 -11.86 -4.36 7.64
C LEU A 316 -12.16 -5.38 8.75
N THR A 317 -13.36 -5.31 9.34
CA THR A 317 -13.75 -6.21 10.43
C THR A 317 -13.86 -7.65 9.94
N VAL A 318 -14.55 -7.88 8.82
CA VAL A 318 -14.69 -9.23 8.21
C VAL A 318 -13.31 -9.77 7.81
N GLY A 319 -12.49 -8.94 7.17
CA GLY A 319 -11.12 -9.30 6.82
C GLY A 319 -10.27 -9.74 8.00
N ALA A 320 -10.33 -9.00 9.11
CA ALA A 320 -9.60 -9.35 10.33
C ALA A 320 -10.05 -10.69 10.92
N VAL A 321 -11.35 -11.02 10.87
CA VAL A 321 -11.87 -12.32 11.33
C VAL A 321 -11.38 -13.47 10.44
N VAL A 322 -11.41 -13.29 9.11
CA VAL A 322 -10.90 -14.29 8.15
C VAL A 322 -9.41 -14.51 8.34
N MET A 323 -8.62 -13.44 8.49
CA MET A 323 -7.19 -13.54 8.76
C MET A 323 -6.91 -14.22 10.10
N MET A 324 -7.59 -13.81 11.17
CA MET A 324 -7.41 -14.39 12.51
C MET A 324 -7.65 -15.90 12.53
N SER A 325 -8.79 -16.34 11.99
CA SER A 325 -9.13 -17.76 11.92
C SER A 325 -8.09 -18.56 11.11
N SER A 326 -7.67 -18.02 9.96
CA SER A 326 -6.66 -18.63 9.10
C SER A 326 -5.29 -18.74 9.79
N LEU A 327 -4.87 -17.71 10.51
CA LEU A 327 -3.61 -17.70 11.25
C LEU A 327 -3.61 -18.72 12.40
N VAL A 328 -4.73 -18.85 13.12
CA VAL A 328 -4.88 -19.88 14.18
C VAL A 328 -4.78 -21.28 13.58
N VAL A 329 -5.44 -21.53 12.44
CA VAL A 329 -5.34 -22.82 11.73
C VAL A 329 -3.90 -23.08 11.30
N SER A 330 -3.21 -22.10 10.71
CA SER A 330 -1.79 -22.24 10.34
C SER A 330 -0.90 -22.57 11.53
N ALA A 331 -1.11 -21.92 12.68
CA ALA A 331 -0.34 -22.19 13.90
C ALA A 331 -0.52 -23.64 14.39
N VAL A 332 -1.75 -24.16 14.35
CA VAL A 332 -2.05 -25.56 14.68
C VAL A 332 -1.37 -26.51 13.70
N CYS A 333 -1.42 -26.23 12.39
CA CYS A 333 -0.74 -27.04 11.38
C CYS A 333 0.78 -27.07 11.60
N PHE A 334 1.41 -25.93 11.88
CA PHE A 334 2.86 -25.88 12.16
C PHE A 334 3.24 -26.68 13.40
N TYR A 335 2.39 -26.66 14.43
CA TYR A 335 2.61 -27.48 15.63
C TYR A 335 2.67 -28.97 15.27
N PHE A 336 1.66 -29.48 14.56
CA PHE A 336 1.61 -30.90 14.17
C PHE A 336 2.72 -31.29 13.19
N ILE A 337 3.03 -30.45 12.21
CA ILE A 337 4.09 -30.72 11.21
C ILE A 337 5.46 -30.90 11.89
N LYS A 338 5.76 -30.15 12.95
CA LYS A 338 7.06 -30.23 13.63
C LYS A 338 7.15 -31.28 14.74
N HIS A 339 6.02 -31.70 15.33
CA HIS A 339 6.01 -32.56 16.53
C HIS A 339 5.47 -33.97 16.29
N THR A 340 5.05 -34.28 15.06
CA THR A 340 4.59 -35.63 14.68
C THR A 340 5.66 -36.29 13.82
N GLN A 341 6.04 -37.53 14.11
CA GLN A 341 6.82 -38.35 13.18
C GLN A 341 5.93 -38.67 11.96
N ASP A 342 6.42 -38.35 10.76
CA ASP A 342 5.68 -38.43 9.48
C ASP A 342 4.31 -37.72 9.46
N PRO A 343 4.31 -36.37 9.46
CA PRO A 343 3.07 -35.61 9.41
C PRO A 343 2.31 -35.91 8.11
N ALA A 344 1.03 -36.25 8.26
CA ALA A 344 0.14 -36.54 7.14
C ALA A 344 0.13 -35.39 6.12
N ASP A 345 0.22 -35.72 4.82
CA ASP A 345 0.25 -34.71 3.75
C ASP A 345 -0.99 -33.80 3.75
N PHE A 346 -2.12 -34.31 4.26
CA PHE A 346 -3.32 -33.52 4.50
C PHE A 346 -3.04 -32.24 5.30
N ILE A 347 -2.25 -32.30 6.38
CA ILE A 347 -1.95 -31.14 7.24
C ILE A 347 -1.18 -30.07 6.47
N LYS A 348 -0.31 -30.49 5.54
CA LYS A 348 0.47 -29.62 4.67
C LYS A 348 -0.43 -28.85 3.70
N TYR A 349 -1.41 -29.53 3.10
CA TYR A 349 -2.42 -28.89 2.25
C TYR A 349 -3.32 -27.94 3.04
N VAL A 350 -3.72 -28.30 4.26
CA VAL A 350 -4.49 -27.40 5.13
C VAL A 350 -3.70 -26.13 5.45
N LEU A 351 -2.40 -26.23 5.74
CA LEU A 351 -1.53 -25.07 5.95
C LEU A 351 -1.45 -24.17 4.70
N LEU A 352 -1.31 -24.77 3.50
CA LEU A 352 -1.31 -24.00 2.26
C LEU A 352 -2.63 -23.25 2.09
N ILE A 353 -3.76 -23.95 2.22
CA ILE A 353 -5.10 -23.38 2.06
C ILE A 353 -5.33 -22.28 3.10
N SER A 354 -4.95 -22.46 4.36
CA SER A 354 -5.12 -21.44 5.40
C SER A 354 -4.28 -20.19 5.09
N CYS A 355 -3.05 -20.34 4.60
CA CYS A 355 -2.24 -19.21 4.13
C CYS A 355 -2.90 -18.48 2.94
N LEU A 356 -3.49 -19.21 1.98
CA LEU A 356 -4.20 -18.59 0.85
C LEU A 356 -5.48 -17.86 1.29
N VAL A 357 -6.24 -18.43 2.23
CA VAL A 357 -7.45 -17.79 2.81
C VAL A 357 -7.07 -16.55 3.61
N TYR A 358 -5.96 -16.58 4.35
CA TYR A 358 -5.40 -15.40 5.01
C TYR A 358 -5.10 -14.30 3.98
N ILE A 359 -4.38 -14.63 2.90
CA ILE A 359 -4.01 -13.68 1.84
C ILE A 359 -5.26 -13.08 1.20
N PHE A 360 -6.26 -13.92 0.93
CA PHE A 360 -7.56 -13.47 0.41
C PHE A 360 -8.20 -12.47 1.36
N GLY A 361 -8.30 -12.81 2.64
CA GLY A 361 -8.85 -11.94 3.69
C GLY A 361 -8.15 -10.59 3.75
N PHE A 362 -6.82 -10.56 3.70
CA PHE A 362 -6.04 -9.33 3.69
C PHE A 362 -6.28 -8.49 2.42
N ALA A 363 -6.11 -9.12 1.25
CA ALA A 363 -6.14 -8.46 -0.05
C ALA A 363 -7.51 -7.87 -0.38
N CYS A 364 -8.59 -8.52 0.04
CA CYS A 364 -9.94 -8.02 -0.18
C CYS A 364 -10.38 -6.96 0.84
N SER A 365 -9.56 -6.64 1.86
CA SER A 365 -9.93 -5.74 2.96
C SER A 365 -8.81 -4.80 3.43
N TRP A 366 -7.92 -5.24 4.32
CA TRP A 366 -6.89 -4.44 4.97
C TRP A 366 -5.88 -3.83 4.00
N GLY A 367 -5.56 -4.55 2.91
CA GLY A 367 -4.72 -4.04 1.84
C GLY A 367 -5.21 -2.67 1.33
N PRO A 368 -6.37 -2.59 0.67
CA PRO A 368 -6.84 -1.32 0.14
C PRO A 368 -7.46 -0.39 1.19
N VAL A 369 -8.22 -0.93 2.15
CA VAL A 369 -9.10 -0.09 2.99
C VAL A 369 -8.33 0.76 4.00
N ALA A 370 -7.18 0.30 4.49
CA ALA A 370 -6.35 1.10 5.40
C ALA A 370 -5.89 2.42 4.75
N TRP A 371 -5.41 2.36 3.49
CA TRP A 371 -5.03 3.54 2.71
C TRP A 371 -6.21 4.47 2.43
N ILE A 372 -7.39 3.89 2.17
CA ILE A 372 -8.62 4.64 1.89
C ILE A 372 -9.07 5.43 3.12
N ILE A 373 -9.12 4.80 4.30
CA ILE A 373 -9.55 5.50 5.51
C ILE A 373 -8.59 6.65 5.82
N CYS A 374 -7.28 6.43 5.76
CA CYS A 374 -6.29 7.48 6.01
C CYS A 374 -6.45 8.67 5.05
N SER A 375 -6.70 8.45 3.76
CA SER A 375 -6.90 9.55 2.81
C SER A 375 -8.25 10.26 2.95
N GLU A 376 -9.25 9.62 3.58
CA GLU A 376 -10.61 10.14 3.73
C GLU A 376 -10.84 10.89 5.06
N ILE A 377 -10.14 10.55 6.15
CA ILE A 377 -10.44 11.09 7.50
C ILE A 377 -9.74 12.40 7.83
N PHE A 378 -8.66 12.76 7.13
CA PHE A 378 -7.89 13.94 7.50
C PHE A 378 -8.45 15.24 6.91
N PRO A 379 -8.53 16.32 7.72
CA PRO A 379 -8.91 17.67 7.29
C PRO A 379 -8.00 18.22 6.20
N ILE A 380 -8.52 18.98 5.24
CA ILE A 380 -7.78 19.47 4.06
C ILE A 380 -6.44 20.13 4.43
N LYS A 381 -6.40 20.96 5.47
CA LYS A 381 -5.18 21.68 5.88
C LYS A 381 -4.09 20.80 6.50
N THR A 382 -4.49 19.79 7.26
CA THR A 382 -3.57 18.92 8.01
C THR A 382 -3.43 17.54 7.37
N ARG A 383 -4.13 17.30 6.26
CA ARG A 383 -4.12 16.04 5.49
C ARG A 383 -2.73 15.61 5.10
N GLU A 384 -1.90 16.56 4.68
CA GLU A 384 -0.53 16.27 4.29
C GLU A 384 0.28 15.76 5.48
N ILE A 385 0.14 16.38 6.66
CA ILE A 385 0.83 15.95 7.88
C ILE A 385 0.30 14.59 8.36
N GLY A 386 -1.03 14.42 8.40
CA GLY A 386 -1.66 13.18 8.82
C GLY A 386 -1.26 12.00 7.92
N MET A 387 -1.30 12.18 6.61
CA MET A 387 -0.84 11.18 5.65
C MET A 387 0.66 10.88 5.81
N THR A 388 1.51 11.88 6.06
CA THR A 388 2.96 11.65 6.22
C THR A 388 3.22 10.79 7.46
N VAL A 389 2.65 11.17 8.61
CA VAL A 389 2.85 10.43 9.87
C VAL A 389 2.33 9.00 9.75
N THR A 390 1.14 8.81 9.19
CA THR A 390 0.54 7.48 9.04
C THR A 390 1.31 6.58 8.08
N THR A 391 1.82 7.13 6.97
CA THR A 391 2.67 6.38 6.03
C THR A 391 4.05 6.08 6.59
N VAL A 392 4.66 6.98 7.38
CA VAL A 392 5.92 6.69 8.10
C VAL A 392 5.72 5.53 9.06
N VAL A 393 4.65 5.55 9.87
CA VAL A 393 4.30 4.44 10.77
C VAL A 393 4.12 3.14 9.99
N ASN A 394 3.45 3.19 8.83
CA ASN A 394 3.31 2.03 7.96
C ASN A 394 4.68 1.43 7.59
N TRP A 395 5.61 2.24 7.08
CA TRP A 395 6.95 1.76 6.71
C TRP A 395 7.78 1.27 7.90
N THR A 396 7.67 1.93 9.06
CA THR A 396 8.35 1.50 10.29
C THR A 396 7.88 0.11 10.71
N PHE A 397 6.57 -0.12 10.79
CA PHE A 397 6.04 -1.42 11.19
C PHE A 397 6.19 -2.48 10.09
N ALA A 398 6.21 -2.10 8.82
CA ALA A 398 6.55 -3.00 7.72
C ALA A 398 7.97 -3.56 7.89
N GLY A 399 8.95 -2.68 8.13
CA GLY A 399 10.33 -3.06 8.41
C GLY A 399 10.47 -3.88 9.68
N PHE A 400 9.75 -3.52 10.75
CA PHE A 400 9.71 -4.28 12.00
C PHE A 400 9.23 -5.72 11.79
N VAL A 401 8.12 -5.91 11.07
CA VAL A 401 7.57 -7.24 10.76
C VAL A 401 8.56 -8.05 9.93
N ILE A 402 9.14 -7.48 8.89
CA ILE A 402 10.12 -8.17 8.03
C ILE A 402 11.34 -8.59 8.86
N ALA A 403 11.94 -7.68 9.63
CA ALA A 403 13.15 -7.94 10.39
C ALA A 403 12.98 -9.02 11.47
N ASN A 404 11.83 -9.06 12.14
CA ASN A 404 11.63 -9.93 13.29
C ASN A 404 10.95 -11.27 12.95
N SER A 405 10.09 -11.34 11.94
CA SER A 405 9.29 -12.57 11.69
C SER A 405 10.17 -13.77 11.40
N ASN A 406 11.10 -13.65 10.45
CA ASN A 406 11.97 -14.77 10.08
C ASN A 406 12.91 -15.17 11.22
N VAL A 407 13.39 -14.19 12.01
CA VAL A 407 14.24 -14.45 13.18
C VAL A 407 13.48 -15.24 14.23
N ILE A 408 12.23 -14.86 14.53
CA ILE A 408 11.38 -15.57 15.49
C ILE A 408 11.11 -16.98 14.98
N MET A 409 10.68 -17.13 13.74
CA MET A 409 10.39 -18.43 13.11
C MET A 409 11.57 -19.42 13.18
N THR A 410 12.79 -18.94 12.91
CA THR A 410 13.97 -19.80 12.77
C THR A 410 14.77 -19.99 14.06
N LYS A 411 14.82 -19.00 14.96
CA LYS A 411 15.70 -19.03 16.14
C LYS A 411 14.98 -19.27 17.47
N VAL A 412 13.67 -19.07 17.53
CA VAL A 412 12.90 -19.25 18.78
C VAL A 412 12.24 -20.62 18.77
N ALA A 413 12.28 -21.31 19.92
CA ALA A 413 11.55 -22.56 20.10
C ALA A 413 10.04 -22.31 19.87
N PHE A 414 9.40 -23.16 19.06
CA PHE A 414 8.01 -22.95 18.60
C PHE A 414 7.77 -21.62 17.85
N GLY A 415 8.81 -21.00 17.31
CA GLY A 415 8.73 -19.69 16.64
C GLY A 415 7.65 -19.59 15.56
N ASP A 416 7.51 -20.63 14.73
CA ASP A 416 6.47 -20.70 13.69
C ASP A 416 5.05 -20.70 14.26
N VAL A 417 4.82 -21.33 15.41
CA VAL A 417 3.50 -21.33 16.06
C VAL A 417 3.24 -19.97 16.71
N ILE A 418 4.24 -19.47 17.44
CA ILE A 418 4.16 -18.22 18.20
C ILE A 418 3.86 -17.05 17.27
N ILE A 419 4.58 -16.90 16.16
CA ILE A 419 4.44 -15.73 15.30
C ILE A 419 3.03 -15.63 14.68
N PHE A 420 2.45 -16.77 14.27
CA PHE A 420 1.09 -16.81 13.72
C PHE A 420 0.05 -16.48 14.79
N LEU A 421 0.21 -16.97 16.02
CA LEU A 421 -0.67 -16.62 17.14
C LEU A 421 -0.56 -15.15 17.55
N VAL A 422 0.64 -14.57 17.53
CA VAL A 422 0.86 -13.13 17.76
C VAL A 422 0.11 -12.29 16.73
N TYR A 423 0.19 -12.63 15.45
CA TYR A 423 -0.56 -11.94 14.40
C TYR A 423 -2.07 -12.17 14.50
N ALA A 424 -2.52 -13.34 14.95
CA ALA A 424 -3.93 -13.59 15.24
C ALA A 424 -4.42 -12.70 16.40
N ALA A 425 -3.61 -12.51 17.46
CA ALA A 425 -3.92 -11.63 18.56
C ALA A 425 -4.00 -10.15 18.12
N PHE A 426 -3.12 -9.71 17.22
CA PHE A 426 -3.23 -8.37 16.61
C PHE A 426 -4.48 -8.22 15.75
N CYS A 427 -4.90 -9.26 15.01
CA CYS A 427 -6.19 -9.24 14.30
C CYS A 427 -7.36 -9.07 15.28
N LEU A 428 -7.33 -9.75 16.42
CA LEU A 428 -8.35 -9.60 17.47
C LEU A 428 -8.38 -8.18 18.05
N ALA A 429 -7.21 -7.64 18.42
CA ALA A 429 -7.09 -6.27 18.92
C ALA A 429 -7.59 -5.24 17.89
N ALA A 430 -7.28 -5.46 16.62
CA ALA A 430 -7.77 -4.65 15.51
C ALA A 430 -9.30 -4.67 15.41
N ILE A 431 -9.95 -5.83 15.54
CA ILE A 431 -11.42 -5.94 15.52
C ILE A 431 -12.07 -5.06 16.61
N PHE A 432 -11.53 -5.09 17.84
CA PHE A 432 -12.03 -4.24 18.93
C PHE A 432 -11.83 -2.76 18.63
N PHE A 433 -10.64 -2.38 18.17
CA PHE A 433 -10.32 -1.01 17.81
C PHE A 433 -11.25 -0.46 16.71
N LEU A 434 -11.49 -1.24 15.65
CA LEU A 434 -12.38 -0.87 14.56
C LEU A 434 -13.80 -0.58 15.04
N LYS A 435 -14.34 -1.43 15.92
CA LYS A 435 -15.70 -1.26 16.47
C LYS A 435 -15.81 0.04 17.26
N MET A 436 -14.81 0.36 18.08
CA MET A 436 -14.85 1.48 19.01
C MET A 436 -14.55 2.84 18.38
N PHE A 437 -13.56 2.94 17.49
CA PHE A 437 -12.97 4.24 17.12
C PHE A 437 -13.08 4.60 15.64
N VAL A 438 -13.20 3.61 14.74
CA VAL A 438 -13.13 3.86 13.30
C VAL A 438 -14.52 4.22 12.74
N PRO A 439 -14.66 5.35 12.00
CA PRO A 439 -15.89 5.72 11.33
C PRO A 439 -16.12 4.92 10.05
N GLU A 440 -17.37 4.87 9.61
CA GLU A 440 -17.69 4.56 8.22
C GLU A 440 -17.56 5.84 7.37
N THR A 441 -16.90 5.76 6.22
CA THR A 441 -16.62 6.92 5.35
C THR A 441 -17.26 6.79 3.96
N LYS A 442 -17.91 5.66 3.70
CA LYS A 442 -18.59 5.36 2.43
C LYS A 442 -19.65 6.41 2.07
N GLY A 443 -19.53 6.96 0.87
CA GLY A 443 -20.54 7.84 0.28
C GLY A 443 -20.62 9.24 0.89
N VAL A 444 -19.66 9.61 1.75
CA VAL A 444 -19.61 10.92 2.43
C VAL A 444 -18.53 11.79 1.76
N SER A 445 -18.84 13.06 1.49
CA SER A 445 -17.84 14.02 1.00
C SER A 445 -16.73 14.23 2.03
N LEU A 446 -15.52 14.58 1.59
CA LEU A 446 -14.40 14.78 2.52
C LEU A 446 -14.66 15.99 3.42
N GLU A 447 -15.33 16.98 2.87
CA GLU A 447 -15.73 18.23 3.49
C GLU A 447 -16.74 17.97 4.62
N LYS A 448 -17.71 17.06 4.42
CA LYS A 448 -18.66 16.66 5.48
C LYS A 448 -17.98 15.90 6.63
N ILE A 449 -17.00 15.03 6.33
CA ILE A 449 -16.22 14.33 7.37
C ILE A 449 -15.44 15.35 8.21
N GLU A 450 -14.84 16.35 7.56
CA GLU A 450 -14.12 17.44 8.21
C GLU A 450 -15.03 18.31 9.08
N ASP A 451 -16.20 18.71 8.58
CA ASP A 451 -17.20 19.47 9.34
C ASP A 451 -17.68 18.69 10.58
N ASN A 452 -17.92 17.38 10.43
CA ASN A 452 -18.29 16.49 11.54
C ASN A 452 -17.17 16.39 12.60
N LEU A 453 -15.92 16.39 12.18
CA LEU A 453 -14.77 16.35 13.09
C LEU A 453 -14.61 17.68 13.85
N ILE A 454 -14.74 18.81 13.15
CA ILE A 454 -14.62 20.15 13.73
C ILE A 454 -15.77 20.45 14.70
N SER A 455 -17.00 20.00 14.37
CA SER A 455 -18.17 20.13 15.25
C SER A 455 -18.14 19.23 16.49
N GLY A 456 -17.11 18.38 16.64
CA GLY A 456 -16.90 17.58 17.84
C GLY A 456 -17.71 16.29 17.90
N LYS A 457 -18.25 15.79 16.78
CA LYS A 457 -18.86 14.45 16.75
C LYS A 457 -17.85 13.38 17.18
N LYS A 458 -18.38 12.29 17.74
CA LYS A 458 -17.55 11.13 18.11
C LYS A 458 -16.84 10.57 16.88
N LEU A 459 -15.58 10.15 17.03
CA LEU A 459 -14.75 9.67 15.92
C LEU A 459 -15.39 8.56 15.10
N ARG A 460 -16.12 7.65 15.75
CA ARG A 460 -16.83 6.54 15.09
C ARG A 460 -18.06 6.96 14.28
N ASP A 461 -18.56 8.17 14.52
CA ASP A 461 -19.81 8.72 13.96
C ASP A 461 -19.53 9.81 12.90
N LEU A 462 -18.27 9.99 12.48
CA LEU A 462 -17.87 11.02 11.49
C LEU A 462 -18.51 10.83 10.11
N GLY A 463 -19.00 9.63 9.80
CA GLY A 463 -19.70 9.34 8.54
C GLY A 463 -21.18 9.71 8.51
N GLN A 464 -21.76 10.14 9.64
CA GLN A 464 -23.21 10.40 9.75
C GLN A 464 -23.57 11.81 9.30
#